data_AF-A0A1S6H2B4-F1
#
_entry.id   AF-A0A1S6H2B4-F1
#
_cell.length_a   1.000
_cell.length_b   1.000
_cell.length_c   1.000
_cell.angle_alpha   90.00
_cell.angle_beta   90.00
_cell.angle_gamma   90.00
#
_symmetry.space_group_name_H-M   'P 1'
#
loop_
_entity.id
_entity.type
_entity.pdbx_description
1 polymer ?
#
loop_
_entity_poly.entity_id
_entity_poly.type
_entity_poly.pdbx_seq_one_letter_code
_entity_poly.pdbx_strand_id
1 'polypeptide(L)'
;MALNLSLASFVIIALSVIALILGTILLLNLTIFSQDVVETDLPSPFIEGTISSNTRIDVQVTPSTSQEGTVFAIVADTWPPTDSQDLQVVIENQGKEIPLTLFDDGQHQDGEANDGKFGALLDSQNFDLGTYKIKDSNANELSEFTLQDSKCQLLIGSPAYEKTNFLIIPYGYSDIEDFKKDAKNLILGKDTLSEIEPFKSNFDEFSFSFVEPSEDIECEVGCKGVETMVCCNDAKVSDTASQCHHDSVIVLINSNVGCGTASFYAKFCAKSDLNGLILVHELGHSFGGLADEYTYSDYFNYNVPEEIILKMPNCDVSGCPKWANITGDCYEGCTSPNFYRPSQNSIMRYVSFGAFNEVSEQGLLNEIHTRTQSESQMHKENPQWKSYYVNLDYSNGEVKLSPVTTRPVKSGVMTTNGFFTATLKDENNNPIYSSQIPLPLIEFPALEISEKPIINDQITLPVTLPFNPSAKTLEVSHNNQVLATASLAAFSDRCGDGICQPSENHVSCTRDCSLENDSFCESSQCDPNCPNYETCSSQTSKKNYLWPILLITIPIILIVIMIIRAKRK
;
A
#
# COMPACT_ATOMS: atom_id res chain seq x y z
N MET A 1 48.41 14.88 81.22
CA MET A 1 48.07 16.24 80.77
C MET A 1 46.61 16.21 80.33
N ALA A 2 45.68 16.56 81.22
CA ALA A 2 44.25 16.49 80.93
C ALA A 2 43.86 17.69 80.06
N LEU A 3 43.47 17.46 78.81
CA LEU A 3 42.89 18.49 77.96
C LEU A 3 41.52 18.88 78.53
N ASN A 4 41.44 20.09 79.08
CA ASN A 4 40.19 20.68 79.55
C ASN A 4 39.46 21.28 78.34
N LEU A 5 38.83 20.43 77.53
CA LEU A 5 37.99 20.86 76.41
C LEU A 5 36.63 21.36 76.92
N SER A 6 36.29 22.59 76.58
CA SER A 6 34.99 23.20 76.91
C SER A 6 33.82 22.39 76.34
N LEU A 7 32.64 22.52 76.95
CA LEU A 7 31.41 21.87 76.47
C LEU A 7 31.12 22.18 75.00
N ALA A 8 31.43 23.40 74.55
CA ALA A 8 31.30 23.82 73.15
C ALA A 8 32.24 23.02 72.22
N SER A 9 33.47 22.73 72.66
CA SER A 9 34.43 21.96 71.89
C SER A 9 34.00 20.49 71.71
N PHE A 10 33.31 19.91 72.69
CA PHE A 10 32.74 18.56 72.58
C PHE A 10 31.57 18.50 71.60
N VAL A 11 30.72 19.53 71.60
CA VAL A 11 29.58 19.62 70.67
C VAL A 11 30.06 19.79 69.23
N ILE A 12 31.10 20.59 69.02
CA ILE A 12 31.70 20.77 67.69
C ILE A 12 32.29 19.45 67.20
N ILE A 13 33.06 18.73 68.03
CA ILE A 13 33.62 17.43 67.65
C ILE A 13 32.51 16.40 67.34
N ALA A 14 31.45 16.37 68.15
CA ALA A 14 30.32 15.47 67.91
C ALA A 14 29.59 15.78 66.59
N LEU A 15 29.35 17.06 66.29
CA LEU A 15 28.74 17.50 65.03
C LEU A 15 29.66 17.21 63.82
N SER A 16 30.97 17.36 63.98
CA SER A 16 31.95 17.01 62.93
C SER A 16 31.96 15.50 62.64
N VAL A 17 31.86 14.66 63.67
CA VAL A 17 31.78 13.19 63.49
C VAL A 17 30.45 12.79 62.83
N ILE A 18 29.33 13.40 63.22
CA ILE A 18 28.02 13.16 62.58
C ILE A 18 28.04 13.58 61.11
N ALA A 19 28.64 14.74 60.80
CA ALA A 19 28.80 15.21 59.43
C ALA A 19 29.71 14.28 58.60
N LEU A 20 30.76 13.72 59.21
CA LEU A 20 31.63 12.74 58.56
C LEU A 20 30.87 11.44 58.23
N ILE A 21 30.07 10.95 59.18
CA ILE A 21 29.25 9.73 59.02
C ILE A 21 28.18 9.94 57.94
N LEU A 22 27.46 11.05 57.97
CA LEU A 22 26.47 11.40 56.94
C LEU A 22 27.12 11.59 55.57
N GLY A 23 28.30 12.20 55.50
CA GLY A 23 29.09 12.32 54.27
C GLY A 23 29.52 10.97 53.72
N THR A 24 29.96 10.04 54.57
CA THR A 24 30.32 8.68 54.14
C THR A 24 29.11 7.86 53.69
N ILE A 25 27.93 8.05 54.29
CA ILE A 25 26.69 7.39 53.86
C ILE A 25 26.22 7.94 52.50
N LEU A 26 26.36 9.25 52.28
CA LEU A 26 26.06 9.89 50.99
C LEU A 26 27.01 9.40 49.88
N LEU A 27 28.31 9.28 50.20
CA LEU A 27 29.32 8.73 49.30
C LEU A 27 29.09 7.25 48.99
N LEU A 28 28.68 6.44 49.98
CA LEU A 28 28.31 5.04 49.74
C LEU A 28 27.10 4.92 48.80
N ASN A 29 26.07 5.75 48.99
CA ASN A 29 24.91 5.79 48.08
C ASN A 29 25.31 6.20 46.65
N LEU A 30 26.19 7.19 46.50
CA LEU A 30 26.70 7.61 45.19
C LEU A 30 27.57 6.54 44.52
N THR A 31 28.38 5.79 45.28
CA THR A 31 29.17 4.69 44.73
C THR A 31 28.32 3.48 44.34
N ILE A 32 27.24 3.19 45.08
CA ILE A 32 26.29 2.12 44.75
C ILE A 32 25.52 2.48 43.47
N PHE A 33 25.12 3.74 43.29
CA PHE A 33 24.51 4.20 42.03
C PHE A 33 25.48 4.20 40.84
N SER A 34 26.80 4.24 41.07
CA SER A 34 27.81 4.22 39.99
C SER A 34 28.31 2.82 39.61
N GLN A 35 27.99 1.78 40.40
CA GLN A 35 28.49 0.42 40.20
C GLN A 35 27.48 -0.56 39.58
N ASP A 36 26.25 -0.12 39.29
CA ASP A 36 25.29 -0.88 38.47
C ASP A 36 25.49 -0.65 36.96
N VAL A 37 26.73 -0.45 36.52
CA VAL A 37 27.15 -0.81 35.15
C VAL A 37 27.99 -2.08 35.31
N VAL A 38 27.31 -3.15 35.70
CA VAL A 38 27.84 -4.49 35.50
C VAL A 38 27.76 -4.72 34.00
N GLU A 39 28.92 -4.82 33.38
CA GLU A 39 29.16 -5.47 32.11
C GLU A 39 28.68 -6.93 32.26
N THR A 40 27.37 -7.13 32.20
CA THR A 40 26.78 -8.44 31.96
C THR A 40 27.12 -8.73 30.51
N ASP A 41 27.91 -9.77 30.28
CA ASP A 41 27.99 -10.44 28.99
C ASP A 41 26.59 -10.40 28.36
N LEU A 42 26.46 -9.66 27.25
CA LEU A 42 25.25 -9.65 26.46
C LEU A 42 24.88 -11.12 26.22
N PRO A 43 23.75 -11.62 26.75
CA PRO A 43 23.24 -12.86 26.21
C PRO A 43 23.03 -12.60 24.72
N SER A 44 23.40 -13.58 23.90
CA SER A 44 23.03 -13.67 22.48
C SER A 44 21.69 -12.97 22.21
N PRO A 45 21.53 -12.15 21.15
CA PRO A 45 20.25 -11.49 20.84
C PRO A 45 19.12 -12.47 20.46
N PHE A 46 19.33 -13.77 20.63
CA PHE A 46 18.32 -14.80 20.46
C PHE A 46 17.83 -15.27 21.84
N ILE A 47 16.83 -14.59 22.39
CA ILE A 47 15.84 -15.28 23.23
C ILE A 47 14.71 -15.62 22.28
N GLU A 48 14.64 -16.90 21.91
CA GLU A 48 13.58 -17.46 21.09
C GLU A 48 12.23 -17.15 21.73
N GLY A 49 11.43 -16.29 21.11
CA GLY A 49 10.01 -16.55 20.99
C GLY A 49 9.87 -17.87 20.22
N THR A 50 10.07 -19.00 20.90
CA THR A 50 10.02 -20.32 20.27
C THR A 50 8.59 -20.61 19.88
N ILE A 51 8.26 -20.23 18.65
CA ILE A 51 7.21 -20.85 17.87
C ILE A 51 7.42 -22.36 18.02
N SER A 52 6.37 -23.09 18.42
CA SER A 52 6.50 -24.53 18.64
C SER A 52 7.09 -25.20 17.38
N SER A 53 7.92 -26.24 17.53
CA SER A 53 8.53 -26.96 16.40
C SER A 53 7.53 -27.57 15.40
N ASN A 54 6.23 -27.53 15.72
CA ASN A 54 5.14 -28.04 14.88
C ASN A 54 4.34 -26.91 14.19
N THR A 55 4.66 -25.65 14.44
CA THR A 55 3.98 -24.52 13.82
C THR A 55 4.54 -24.31 12.42
N ARG A 56 3.67 -24.31 11.42
CA ARG A 56 4.03 -23.94 10.06
C ARG A 56 3.93 -22.43 9.92
N ILE A 57 4.92 -21.83 9.27
CA ILE A 57 4.96 -20.41 8.91
C ILE A 57 4.90 -20.32 7.40
N ASP A 58 3.97 -19.54 6.87
CA ASP A 58 3.86 -19.22 5.45
C ASP A 58 4.07 -17.72 5.26
N VAL A 59 5.11 -17.33 4.52
CA VAL A 59 5.50 -15.92 4.37
C VAL A 59 5.27 -15.45 2.95
N GLN A 60 4.52 -14.37 2.83
CA GLN A 60 4.24 -13.70 1.56
C GLN A 60 4.86 -12.31 1.55
N VAL A 61 5.51 -11.98 0.44
CA VAL A 61 6.05 -10.64 0.20
C VAL A 61 5.29 -10.02 -0.96
N THR A 62 4.71 -8.84 -0.71
CA THR A 62 4.00 -8.09 -1.74
C THR A 62 4.71 -6.77 -1.98
N PRO A 63 5.11 -6.46 -3.23
CA PRO A 63 5.20 -7.37 -4.38
C PRO A 63 6.38 -8.33 -4.23
N SER A 64 6.42 -9.38 -5.03
CA SER A 64 7.60 -10.26 -5.11
C SER A 64 8.76 -9.63 -5.89
N THR A 65 8.51 -8.66 -6.77
CA THR A 65 9.55 -7.98 -7.55
C THR A 65 9.24 -6.48 -7.68
N SER A 66 10.22 -5.62 -7.45
CA SER A 66 10.04 -4.17 -7.62
C SER A 66 11.35 -3.40 -7.78
N GLN A 67 11.25 -2.08 -7.78
CA GLN A 67 12.37 -1.14 -7.82
C GLN A 67 12.81 -0.72 -6.42
N GLU A 68 14.03 -0.18 -6.32
CA GLU A 68 14.51 0.49 -5.10
C GLU A 68 13.55 1.61 -4.66
N GLY A 69 13.30 1.73 -3.36
CA GLY A 69 12.36 2.71 -2.79
C GLY A 69 10.91 2.23 -2.74
N THR A 70 10.64 0.99 -3.15
CA THR A 70 9.39 0.29 -2.83
C THR A 70 9.35 -0.05 -1.34
N VAL A 71 8.19 0.18 -0.72
CA VAL A 71 7.91 -0.37 0.62
C VAL A 71 7.13 -1.67 0.43
N PHE A 72 7.80 -2.77 0.75
CA PHE A 72 7.24 -4.12 0.67
C PHE A 72 6.39 -4.41 1.92
N ALA A 73 5.29 -5.12 1.74
CA ALA A 73 4.54 -5.72 2.83
C ALA A 73 4.97 -7.18 2.97
N ILE A 74 5.44 -7.56 4.14
CA ILE A 74 5.82 -8.93 4.48
C ILE A 74 4.79 -9.43 5.48
N VAL A 75 4.00 -10.42 5.09
CA VAL A 75 2.93 -11.00 5.91
C VAL A 75 3.21 -12.48 6.13
N ALA A 76 3.09 -12.93 7.37
CA ALA A 76 3.34 -14.31 7.77
C ALA A 76 2.11 -14.90 8.45
N ASP A 77 1.58 -15.98 7.90
CA ASP A 77 0.50 -16.75 8.52
C ASP A 77 1.10 -17.91 9.33
N THR A 78 0.68 -18.06 10.58
CA THR A 78 1.07 -19.20 11.42
C THR A 78 -0.04 -20.24 11.56
N TRP A 79 0.31 -21.53 11.50
CA TRP A 79 -0.65 -22.62 11.72
C TRP A 79 -0.09 -23.72 12.62
N PRO A 80 -0.74 -24.03 13.77
CA PRO A 80 -1.88 -23.30 14.36
C PRO A 80 -1.48 -21.87 14.78
N PRO A 81 -2.45 -20.94 14.95
CA PRO A 81 -2.19 -19.60 15.45
C PRO A 81 -1.43 -19.63 16.76
N THR A 82 -0.47 -18.71 16.91
CA THR A 82 0.35 -18.59 18.12
C THR A 82 -0.15 -17.45 19.01
N ASP A 83 0.05 -17.57 20.31
CA ASP A 83 -0.23 -16.46 21.26
C ASP A 83 0.89 -15.38 21.28
N SER A 84 1.86 -15.47 20.36
CA SER A 84 2.95 -14.48 20.21
C SER A 84 2.42 -13.25 19.49
N GLN A 85 2.87 -12.05 19.88
CA GLN A 85 2.58 -10.81 19.14
C GLN A 85 3.72 -10.39 18.21
N ASP A 86 4.88 -11.03 18.31
CA ASP A 86 6.01 -10.86 17.40
C ASP A 86 6.49 -12.17 16.77
N LEU A 87 7.06 -12.03 15.57
CA LEU A 87 7.74 -13.07 14.82
C LEU A 87 9.04 -12.53 14.21
N GLN A 88 10.17 -13.11 14.61
CA GLN A 88 11.49 -12.73 14.08
C GLN A 88 11.81 -13.47 12.77
N VAL A 89 12.19 -12.72 11.75
CA VAL A 89 12.72 -13.23 10.47
C VAL A 89 14.03 -12.54 10.12
N VAL A 90 14.81 -13.16 9.24
CA VAL A 90 16.06 -12.58 8.72
C VAL A 90 15.95 -12.42 7.21
N ILE A 91 16.23 -11.22 6.72
CA ILE A 91 16.35 -10.95 5.30
C ILE A 91 17.82 -11.06 4.91
N GLU A 92 18.14 -11.93 3.96
CA GLU A 92 19.50 -12.17 3.47
C GLU A 92 19.65 -11.77 1.99
N ASN A 93 20.70 -11.01 1.68
CA ASN A 93 21.18 -10.79 0.32
C ASN A 93 22.71 -10.81 0.30
N GLN A 94 23.29 -11.66 -0.55
CA GLN A 94 24.76 -11.77 -0.74
C GLN A 94 25.57 -11.90 0.58
N GLY A 95 25.01 -12.55 1.61
CA GLY A 95 25.64 -12.74 2.91
C GLY A 95 25.49 -11.56 3.89
N LYS A 96 24.76 -10.50 3.52
CA LYS A 96 24.30 -9.46 4.44
C LYS A 96 22.95 -9.87 4.99
N GLU A 97 22.86 -9.95 6.32
CA GLU A 97 21.63 -10.26 7.05
C GLU A 97 21.03 -8.99 7.66
N ILE A 98 19.72 -8.84 7.55
CA ILE A 98 18.93 -7.75 8.11
C ILE A 98 17.84 -8.41 8.96
N PRO A 99 17.91 -8.34 10.31
CA PRO A 99 16.84 -8.83 11.16
C PRO A 99 15.59 -7.97 10.97
N LEU A 100 14.43 -8.60 10.97
CA LEU A 100 13.12 -7.95 10.87
C LEU A 100 12.13 -8.63 11.81
N THR A 101 11.46 -7.81 12.61
CA THR A 101 10.33 -8.25 13.43
C THR A 101 9.04 -8.05 12.66
N LEU A 102 8.20 -9.08 12.59
CA LEU A 102 6.82 -9.02 12.13
C LEU A 102 5.89 -8.94 13.35
N PHE A 103 4.83 -8.15 13.27
CA PHE A 103 3.92 -7.84 14.38
C PHE A 103 2.49 -8.33 14.08
N ASP A 104 1.80 -8.87 15.08
CA ASP A 104 0.36 -9.22 15.04
C ASP A 104 -0.45 -8.16 15.81
N ASP A 105 -0.54 -6.97 15.23
CA ASP A 105 -1.07 -5.73 15.84
C ASP A 105 -2.17 -5.03 15.02
N GLY A 106 -2.47 -5.53 13.83
CA GLY A 106 -3.44 -4.98 12.89
C GLY A 106 -3.03 -3.66 12.22
N GLN A 107 -1.76 -3.24 12.36
CA GLN A 107 -1.23 -1.99 11.78
C GLN A 107 -0.26 -2.24 10.63
N HIS A 108 0.38 -3.39 10.59
CA HIS A 108 1.48 -3.71 9.66
C HIS A 108 1.04 -4.56 8.47
N GLN A 109 -0.22 -4.40 8.04
CA GLN A 109 -0.84 -5.13 6.92
C GLN A 109 -1.07 -6.63 7.18
N ASP A 110 -1.15 -6.98 8.45
CA ASP A 110 -1.34 -8.32 9.02
C ASP A 110 -2.82 -8.71 9.19
N GLY A 111 -3.72 -7.74 9.34
CA GLY A 111 -5.15 -8.00 9.47
C GLY A 111 -5.69 -7.52 10.81
N GLU A 112 -6.25 -8.43 11.60
CA GLU A 112 -6.77 -8.13 12.94
C GLU A 112 -5.73 -8.51 14.00
N ALA A 113 -5.58 -7.71 15.05
CA ALA A 113 -4.61 -8.00 16.10
C ALA A 113 -4.90 -9.31 16.85
N ASN A 114 -3.84 -10.07 17.13
CA ASN A 114 -3.82 -11.37 17.80
C ASN A 114 -4.58 -12.48 17.05
N ASP A 115 -4.56 -12.49 15.73
CA ASP A 115 -5.20 -13.52 14.90
C ASP A 115 -4.23 -14.61 14.38
N GLY A 116 -2.94 -14.51 14.74
CA GLY A 116 -1.87 -15.41 14.32
C GLY A 116 -1.24 -15.04 12.98
N LYS A 117 -1.52 -13.84 12.47
CA LYS A 117 -0.90 -13.25 11.29
C LYS A 117 0.01 -12.11 11.70
N PHE A 118 1.18 -12.08 11.11
CA PHE A 118 2.22 -11.12 11.46
C PHE A 118 2.60 -10.30 10.24
N GLY A 119 2.82 -9.01 10.41
CA GLY A 119 3.09 -8.08 9.33
C GLY A 119 4.29 -7.20 9.62
N ALA A 120 5.00 -6.79 8.57
CA ALA A 120 5.94 -5.68 8.62
C ALA A 120 6.02 -4.97 7.28
N LEU A 121 6.44 -3.72 7.34
CA LEU A 121 6.78 -2.92 6.18
C LEU A 121 8.29 -2.79 6.05
N LEU A 122 8.81 -3.06 4.86
CA LEU A 122 10.23 -2.95 4.54
C LEU A 122 10.44 -1.90 3.47
N ASP A 123 10.97 -0.73 3.87
CA ASP A 123 11.40 0.29 2.91
C ASP A 123 12.76 -0.12 2.31
N SER A 124 12.77 -0.40 1.01
CA SER A 124 13.95 -0.80 0.26
C SER A 124 14.87 0.36 -0.14
N GLN A 125 14.65 1.57 0.39
CA GLN A 125 15.52 2.71 0.11
C GLN A 125 16.98 2.39 0.49
N ASN A 126 17.91 2.60 -0.45
CA ASN A 126 19.34 2.29 -0.33
C ASN A 126 19.67 0.78 -0.26
N PHE A 127 18.76 -0.10 -0.65
CA PHE A 127 19.06 -1.52 -0.81
C PHE A 127 19.76 -1.74 -2.16
N ASP A 128 20.70 -2.69 -2.20
CA ASP A 128 21.36 -3.08 -3.43
C ASP A 128 20.41 -3.89 -4.33
N LEU A 129 20.61 -3.83 -5.65
CA LEU A 129 19.83 -4.66 -6.57
C LEU A 129 20.13 -6.15 -6.36
N GLY A 130 19.10 -6.99 -6.48
CA GLY A 130 19.22 -8.45 -6.38
C GLY A 130 18.06 -9.10 -5.64
N THR A 131 18.18 -10.41 -5.44
CA THR A 131 17.17 -11.22 -4.77
C THR A 131 17.48 -11.34 -3.27
N TYR A 132 16.47 -11.07 -2.45
CA TYR A 132 16.50 -11.10 -1.01
C TYR A 132 15.68 -12.28 -0.51
N LYS A 133 16.27 -13.09 0.36
CA LYS A 133 15.65 -14.29 0.92
C LYS A 133 15.19 -14.01 2.33
N ILE A 134 13.96 -14.37 2.66
CA ILE A 134 13.42 -14.30 4.02
C ILE A 134 13.56 -15.66 4.66
N LYS A 135 14.21 -15.69 5.83
CA LYS A 135 14.52 -16.91 6.57
C LYS A 135 13.97 -16.87 7.99
N ASP A 136 13.64 -18.05 8.53
CA ASP A 136 13.35 -18.23 9.94
C ASP A 136 14.64 -18.25 10.80
N SER A 137 14.48 -18.38 12.12
CA SER A 137 15.57 -18.52 13.08
C SER A 137 16.46 -19.76 12.87
N ASN A 138 15.97 -20.77 12.14
CA ASN A 138 16.70 -21.99 11.80
C ASN A 138 17.39 -21.89 10.42
N ALA A 139 17.39 -20.70 9.81
CA ALA A 139 17.90 -20.43 8.46
C ALA A 139 17.16 -21.19 7.33
N ASN A 140 15.93 -21.65 7.57
CA ASN A 140 15.05 -22.17 6.52
C ASN A 140 14.52 -21.00 5.70
N GLU A 141 14.59 -21.12 4.38
CA GLU A 141 14.00 -20.15 3.45
C GLU A 141 12.47 -20.25 3.47
N LEU A 142 11.82 -19.15 3.79
CA LEU A 142 10.36 -19.02 3.86
C LEU A 142 9.80 -18.38 2.59
N SER A 143 10.50 -17.38 2.05
CA SER A 143 10.07 -16.60 0.88
C SER A 143 11.23 -15.82 0.26
N GLU A 144 11.02 -15.19 -0.87
CA GLU A 144 11.99 -14.28 -1.49
C GLU A 144 11.32 -13.13 -2.24
N PHE A 145 12.07 -12.03 -2.41
CA PHE A 145 11.68 -10.92 -3.27
C PHE A 145 12.89 -10.36 -4.03
N THR A 146 12.66 -9.63 -5.11
CA THR A 146 13.73 -9.11 -5.97
C THR A 146 13.63 -7.60 -6.17
N LEU A 147 14.77 -6.93 -5.99
CA LEU A 147 15.00 -5.54 -6.40
C LEU A 147 15.72 -5.50 -7.74
N GLN A 148 15.16 -4.75 -8.69
CA GLN A 148 15.73 -4.57 -10.03
C GLN A 148 15.58 -3.12 -10.51
N ASP A 149 16.38 -2.74 -11.51
CA ASP A 149 16.22 -1.47 -12.20
C ASP A 149 14.85 -1.37 -12.89
N SER A 150 14.39 -0.12 -13.08
CA SER A 150 13.19 0.15 -13.88
C SER A 150 13.37 -0.38 -15.31
N LYS A 151 12.44 -1.25 -15.74
CA LYS A 151 12.39 -1.78 -17.11
C LYS A 151 11.58 -0.89 -18.08
N CYS A 152 11.12 0.27 -17.60
CA CYS A 152 10.28 1.18 -18.36
C CYS A 152 11.08 1.86 -19.47
N GLN A 153 10.62 1.72 -20.71
CA GLN A 153 11.28 2.27 -21.89
C GLN A 153 10.33 3.19 -22.66
N LEU A 154 10.81 4.39 -23.01
CA LEU A 154 10.07 5.32 -23.85
C LEU A 154 9.95 4.79 -25.28
N LEU A 155 8.73 4.81 -25.83
CA LEU A 155 8.44 4.43 -27.22
C LEU A 155 8.24 5.64 -28.13
N ILE A 156 7.37 6.57 -27.74
CA ILE A 156 7.00 7.79 -28.48
C ILE A 156 6.82 8.95 -27.49
N GLY A 157 7.27 10.15 -27.87
CA GLY A 157 7.11 11.36 -27.08
C GLY A 157 8.33 11.65 -26.19
N SER A 158 8.08 12.03 -24.95
CA SER A 158 9.09 12.38 -23.95
C SER A 158 8.68 11.81 -22.59
N PRO A 159 9.63 11.52 -21.68
CA PRO A 159 9.33 11.06 -20.32
C PRO A 159 8.79 12.19 -19.43
N ALA A 160 7.96 13.06 -20.00
CA ALA A 160 7.52 14.30 -19.38
C ALA A 160 6.33 14.02 -18.48
N TYR A 161 6.52 14.33 -17.21
CA TYR A 161 5.59 14.15 -16.10
C TYR A 161 4.41 15.14 -16.08
N GLU A 162 4.26 15.92 -17.15
CA GLU A 162 3.19 16.88 -17.40
C GLU A 162 2.31 16.45 -18.59
N LYS A 163 2.61 15.30 -19.22
CA LYS A 163 1.81 14.70 -20.29
C LYS A 163 0.98 13.55 -19.75
N THR A 164 -0.07 13.18 -20.48
CA THR A 164 -0.75 11.91 -20.23
C THR A 164 0.14 10.75 -20.72
N ASN A 165 0.44 9.81 -19.84
CA ASN A 165 1.34 8.67 -20.08
C ASN A 165 0.54 7.39 -20.37
N PHE A 166 0.66 6.87 -21.59
CA PHE A 166 0.17 5.55 -21.96
C PHE A 166 1.29 4.52 -21.78
N LEU A 167 1.03 3.47 -21.00
CA LEU A 167 1.94 2.35 -20.83
C LEU A 167 1.45 1.15 -21.63
N ILE A 168 2.33 0.61 -22.47
CA ILE A 168 2.03 -0.53 -23.33
C ILE A 168 2.76 -1.75 -22.79
N ILE A 169 2.02 -2.84 -22.55
CA ILE A 169 2.56 -4.12 -22.12
C ILE A 169 2.46 -5.10 -23.30
N PRO A 170 3.58 -5.59 -23.85
CA PRO A 170 3.57 -6.57 -24.93
C PRO A 170 3.14 -7.95 -24.42
N TYR A 171 2.33 -8.66 -25.21
CA TYR A 171 1.99 -10.06 -24.95
C TYR A 171 2.14 -10.93 -26.21
N GLY A 172 2.78 -12.10 -26.06
CA GLY A 172 2.95 -13.06 -27.16
C GLY A 172 4.00 -12.68 -28.20
N TYR A 173 4.82 -11.66 -27.97
CA TYR A 173 5.95 -11.30 -28.83
C TYR A 173 7.20 -12.09 -28.45
N SER A 174 7.91 -12.61 -29.45
CA SER A 174 9.22 -13.25 -29.26
C SER A 174 10.39 -12.30 -29.52
N ASP A 175 10.15 -11.24 -30.27
CA ASP A 175 11.10 -10.15 -30.54
C ASP A 175 10.45 -8.82 -30.14
N ILE A 176 11.15 -8.07 -29.29
CA ILE A 176 10.68 -6.77 -28.81
C ILE A 176 10.66 -5.72 -29.93
N GLU A 177 11.49 -5.85 -30.97
CA GLU A 177 11.49 -4.92 -32.10
C GLU A 177 10.25 -5.09 -32.99
N ASP A 178 9.74 -6.32 -33.13
CA ASP A 178 8.45 -6.59 -33.78
C ASP A 178 7.31 -5.92 -33.01
N PHE A 179 7.31 -6.05 -31.67
CA PHE A 179 6.37 -5.33 -30.82
C PHE A 179 6.44 -3.82 -31.03
N LYS A 180 7.64 -3.22 -30.94
CA LYS A 180 7.81 -1.76 -31.07
C LYS A 180 7.32 -1.27 -32.42
N LYS A 181 7.52 -2.05 -33.48
CA LYS A 181 7.03 -1.74 -34.82
C LYS A 181 5.51 -1.78 -34.86
N ASP A 182 4.88 -2.84 -34.36
CA ASP A 182 3.43 -2.99 -34.35
C ASP A 182 2.77 -1.88 -33.50
N ALA A 183 3.29 -1.62 -32.30
CA ALA A 183 2.83 -0.54 -31.43
C ALA A 183 2.95 0.84 -32.10
N LYS A 184 4.09 1.16 -32.74
CA LYS A 184 4.25 2.44 -33.47
C LYS A 184 3.29 2.58 -34.63
N ASN A 185 3.04 1.50 -35.39
CA ASN A 185 2.08 1.52 -36.49
C ASN A 185 0.65 1.76 -35.98
N LEU A 186 0.30 1.22 -34.82
CA LEU A 186 -1.00 1.38 -34.18
C LEU A 186 -1.23 2.76 -33.56
N ILE A 187 -0.16 3.50 -33.30
CA ILE A 187 -0.25 4.82 -32.68
C ILE A 187 -0.15 5.92 -33.73
N LEU A 188 0.73 5.75 -34.73
CA LEU A 188 1.10 6.78 -35.71
C LEU A 188 0.66 6.45 -37.15
N GLY A 189 0.02 5.30 -37.36
CA GLY A 189 -0.36 4.82 -38.68
C GLY A 189 -1.64 5.46 -39.22
N LYS A 190 -2.09 4.97 -40.36
CA LYS A 190 -3.36 5.40 -40.97
C LYS A 190 -4.54 4.78 -40.21
N ASP A 191 -5.62 5.55 -40.01
CA ASP A 191 -6.84 5.10 -39.33
C ASP A 191 -6.53 4.62 -37.89
N THR A 192 -5.64 5.33 -37.20
CA THR A 192 -5.16 4.99 -35.86
C THR A 192 -5.29 6.15 -34.89
N LEU A 193 -4.79 5.97 -33.67
CA LEU A 193 -4.92 6.92 -32.57
C LEU A 193 -4.51 8.36 -32.94
N SER A 194 -3.40 8.56 -33.65
CA SER A 194 -2.94 9.91 -34.05
C SER A 194 -3.81 10.57 -35.13
N GLU A 195 -4.73 9.85 -35.75
CA GLU A 195 -5.56 10.33 -36.86
C GLU A 195 -7.04 10.49 -36.52
N ILE A 196 -7.46 10.08 -35.32
CA ILE A 196 -8.87 10.15 -34.88
C ILE A 196 -9.03 11.21 -33.79
N GLU A 197 -10.01 12.10 -33.96
CA GLU A 197 -10.32 13.10 -32.95
C GLU A 197 -10.98 12.48 -31.71
N PRO A 198 -10.76 13.02 -30.49
CA PRO A 198 -9.94 14.20 -30.20
C PRO A 198 -8.45 13.88 -29.97
N PHE A 199 -8.03 12.62 -30.08
CA PHE A 199 -6.64 12.23 -29.85
C PHE A 199 -5.69 12.88 -30.85
N LYS A 200 -6.11 13.02 -32.11
CA LYS A 200 -5.38 13.71 -33.17
C LYS A 200 -4.99 15.14 -32.81
N SER A 201 -5.96 15.99 -32.49
CA SER A 201 -5.69 17.40 -32.17
C SER A 201 -4.90 17.61 -30.86
N ASN A 202 -4.88 16.60 -29.98
CA ASN A 202 -4.21 16.66 -28.68
C ASN A 202 -3.00 15.71 -28.59
N PHE A 203 -2.51 15.19 -29.70
CA PHE A 203 -1.51 14.11 -29.69
C PHE A 203 -0.20 14.53 -29.00
N ASP A 204 0.15 15.81 -29.05
CA ASP A 204 1.34 16.36 -28.40
C ASP A 204 1.25 16.31 -26.86
N GLU A 205 0.06 16.15 -26.27
CA GLU A 205 -0.15 15.97 -24.82
C GLU A 205 0.10 14.54 -24.36
N PHE A 206 0.41 13.61 -25.27
CA PHE A 206 0.59 12.20 -24.97
C PHE A 206 2.06 11.77 -25.01
N SER A 207 2.36 10.76 -24.21
CA SER A 207 3.61 10.01 -24.27
C SER A 207 3.31 8.52 -24.14
N PHE A 208 4.10 7.70 -24.82
CA PHE A 208 3.92 6.26 -24.86
C PHE A 208 5.20 5.60 -24.40
N SER A 209 5.10 4.79 -23.37
CA SER A 209 6.18 3.95 -22.85
C SER A 209 5.76 2.49 -22.87
N PHE A 210 6.69 1.58 -22.68
CA PHE A 210 6.40 0.17 -22.54
C PHE A 210 7.24 -0.48 -21.45
N VAL A 211 6.74 -1.61 -20.95
CA VAL A 211 7.45 -2.47 -20.01
C VAL A 211 7.15 -3.92 -20.34
N GLU A 212 8.19 -4.74 -20.38
CA GLU A 212 8.05 -6.18 -20.57
C GLU A 212 7.66 -6.81 -19.23
N PRO A 213 6.61 -7.67 -19.20
CA PRO A 213 6.24 -8.34 -17.97
C PRO A 213 7.34 -9.30 -17.55
N SER A 214 7.64 -9.36 -16.25
CA SER A 214 8.67 -10.29 -15.72
C SER A 214 8.15 -11.74 -15.64
N GLU A 215 6.83 -11.92 -15.66
CA GLU A 215 6.14 -13.20 -15.63
C GLU A 215 5.02 -13.25 -16.67
N ASP A 216 4.46 -14.42 -16.94
CA ASP A 216 3.29 -14.54 -17.83
C ASP A 216 2.06 -13.88 -17.18
N ILE A 217 1.54 -12.84 -17.83
CA ILE A 217 0.31 -12.11 -17.46
C ILE A 217 -0.98 -12.83 -17.87
N GLU A 218 -0.88 -14.05 -18.42
CA GLU A 218 -1.97 -15.00 -18.65
C GLU A 218 -3.08 -14.45 -19.54
N CYS A 219 -2.72 -13.82 -20.66
CA CYS A 219 -3.70 -13.35 -21.63
C CYS A 219 -4.19 -14.47 -22.56
N GLU A 220 -5.49 -14.52 -22.80
CA GLU A 220 -6.15 -15.47 -23.70
C GLU A 220 -7.07 -14.73 -24.68
N VAL A 221 -6.86 -14.97 -25.98
CA VAL A 221 -7.79 -14.57 -27.05
C VAL A 221 -8.84 -15.66 -27.20
N GLY A 222 -10.11 -15.30 -27.30
CA GLY A 222 -11.19 -16.28 -27.40
C GLY A 222 -11.74 -16.73 -26.04
N CYS A 223 -11.38 -16.03 -24.96
CA CYS A 223 -11.71 -16.46 -23.62
C CYS A 223 -13.23 -16.53 -23.39
N LYS A 224 -13.64 -17.40 -22.47
CA LYS A 224 -15.05 -17.58 -22.04
C LYS A 224 -16.02 -17.84 -23.22
N GLY A 225 -15.51 -18.38 -24.32
CA GLY A 225 -16.29 -18.78 -25.49
C GLY A 225 -16.58 -17.65 -26.49
N VAL A 226 -15.92 -16.49 -26.37
CA VAL A 226 -16.09 -15.36 -27.31
C VAL A 226 -14.78 -15.11 -28.08
N GLU A 227 -14.78 -15.43 -29.38
CA GLU A 227 -13.58 -15.44 -30.25
C GLU A 227 -12.80 -14.10 -30.29
N THR A 228 -13.51 -12.97 -30.24
CA THR A 228 -12.91 -11.62 -30.35
C THR A 228 -12.55 -11.02 -28.99
N MET A 229 -12.80 -11.73 -27.89
CA MET A 229 -12.56 -11.24 -26.55
C MET A 229 -11.14 -11.54 -26.08
N VAL A 230 -10.59 -10.64 -25.26
CA VAL A 230 -9.31 -10.82 -24.58
C VAL A 230 -9.48 -10.74 -23.08
N CYS A 231 -9.16 -11.84 -22.40
CA CYS A 231 -9.01 -11.88 -20.95
C CYS A 231 -7.52 -11.89 -20.63
N CYS A 232 -7.14 -11.24 -19.54
CA CYS A 232 -5.79 -11.34 -18.96
C CYS A 232 -5.94 -11.44 -17.44
N ASN A 233 -4.86 -11.79 -16.74
CA ASN A 233 -4.83 -11.71 -15.30
C ASN A 233 -4.60 -10.26 -14.86
N ASP A 234 -5.68 -9.59 -14.43
CA ASP A 234 -5.69 -8.17 -14.09
C ASP A 234 -4.67 -7.79 -13.01
N ALA A 235 -4.48 -8.65 -12.00
CA ALA A 235 -3.51 -8.43 -10.93
C ALA A 235 -2.08 -8.44 -11.47
N LYS A 236 -1.74 -9.38 -12.36
CA LYS A 236 -0.40 -9.48 -12.98
C LYS A 236 -0.12 -8.36 -13.97
N VAL A 237 -1.13 -7.97 -14.77
CA VAL A 237 -1.04 -6.81 -15.66
C VAL A 237 -0.76 -5.56 -14.85
N SER A 238 -1.46 -5.37 -13.74
CA SER A 238 -1.26 -4.18 -12.93
C SER A 238 0.04 -4.17 -12.15
N ASP A 239 0.47 -5.31 -11.60
CA ASP A 239 1.78 -5.38 -10.95
C ASP A 239 2.90 -5.04 -11.94
N THR A 240 2.78 -5.53 -13.18
CA THR A 240 3.64 -5.12 -14.30
C THR A 240 3.55 -3.62 -14.57
N ALA A 241 2.35 -3.07 -14.68
CA ALA A 241 2.13 -1.65 -14.95
C ALA A 241 2.66 -0.73 -13.83
N SER A 242 2.57 -1.18 -12.58
CA SER A 242 2.99 -0.46 -11.37
C SER A 242 4.49 -0.16 -11.32
N GLN A 243 5.28 -0.79 -12.21
CA GLN A 243 6.70 -0.51 -12.37
C GLN A 243 6.95 0.79 -13.13
N CYS A 244 5.95 1.31 -13.86
CA CYS A 244 6.09 2.54 -14.64
C CYS A 244 5.04 3.56 -14.24
N HIS A 245 5.40 4.84 -14.36
CA HIS A 245 4.38 5.89 -14.33
C HIS A 245 3.47 5.78 -15.55
N HIS A 246 2.16 5.79 -15.31
CA HIS A 246 1.14 5.68 -16.34
C HIS A 246 -0.19 6.29 -15.87
N ASP A 247 -0.94 6.82 -16.82
CA ASP A 247 -2.32 7.27 -16.66
C ASP A 247 -3.32 6.30 -17.31
N SER A 248 -2.85 5.53 -18.29
CA SER A 248 -3.63 4.54 -19.00
C SER A 248 -2.73 3.37 -19.39
N VAL A 249 -3.26 2.15 -19.28
CA VAL A 249 -2.55 0.92 -19.63
C VAL A 249 -3.18 0.33 -20.88
N ILE A 250 -2.32 -0.21 -21.73
CA ILE A 250 -2.65 -0.93 -22.94
C ILE A 250 -1.91 -2.26 -22.93
N VAL A 251 -2.61 -3.38 -23.09
CA VAL A 251 -1.97 -4.67 -23.40
C VAL A 251 -2.11 -4.92 -24.90
N LEU A 252 -0.96 -5.11 -25.56
CA LEU A 252 -0.89 -5.36 -27.00
C LEU A 252 -0.60 -6.84 -27.27
N ILE A 253 -1.54 -7.55 -27.87
CA ILE A 253 -1.46 -9.00 -28.10
C ILE A 253 -0.96 -9.28 -29.51
N ASN A 254 0.10 -10.07 -29.64
CA ASN A 254 0.62 -10.55 -30.92
C ASN A 254 -0.33 -11.59 -31.54
N SER A 255 -1.39 -11.14 -32.19
CA SER A 255 -2.37 -11.99 -32.87
C SER A 255 -2.99 -11.29 -34.09
N ASN A 256 -3.34 -12.10 -35.09
CA ASN A 256 -3.98 -11.67 -36.34
C ASN A 256 -5.52 -11.61 -36.24
N VAL A 257 -6.10 -12.07 -35.12
CA VAL A 257 -7.55 -11.99 -34.88
C VAL A 257 -7.95 -10.52 -34.70
N GLY A 258 -9.11 -10.11 -35.21
CA GLY A 258 -9.72 -8.84 -34.80
C GLY A 258 -10.30 -8.99 -33.41
N CYS A 259 -9.51 -8.66 -32.38
CA CYS A 259 -9.91 -8.84 -30.98
C CYS A 259 -9.67 -7.56 -30.18
N GLY A 260 -10.55 -7.30 -29.21
CA GLY A 260 -10.55 -6.09 -28.40
C GLY A 260 -11.47 -6.25 -27.19
N THR A 261 -11.00 -5.80 -26.03
CA THR A 261 -11.79 -5.73 -24.79
C THR A 261 -11.19 -4.66 -23.88
N ALA A 262 -12.03 -3.86 -23.25
CA ALA A 262 -11.62 -2.90 -22.25
C ALA A 262 -12.21 -3.22 -20.88
N SER A 263 -11.39 -3.01 -19.86
CA SER A 263 -11.81 -2.91 -18.46
C SER A 263 -11.30 -1.57 -17.91
N PHE A 264 -10.52 -1.58 -16.82
CA PHE A 264 -9.75 -0.40 -16.38
C PHE A 264 -8.51 -0.14 -17.26
N TYR A 265 -8.25 -1.00 -18.24
CA TYR A 265 -7.21 -0.88 -19.25
C TYR A 265 -7.69 -1.48 -20.59
N ALA A 266 -7.06 -1.08 -21.70
CA ALA A 266 -7.39 -1.61 -23.02
C ALA A 266 -6.56 -2.86 -23.34
N LYS A 267 -7.19 -3.86 -23.96
CA LYS A 267 -6.55 -5.10 -24.45
C LYS A 267 -6.98 -5.34 -25.88
N PHE A 268 -6.04 -5.49 -26.82
CA PHE A 268 -6.41 -5.75 -28.22
C PHE A 268 -5.31 -6.44 -29.04
N CYS A 269 -5.74 -7.04 -30.15
CA CYS A 269 -4.87 -7.75 -31.08
C CYS A 269 -4.17 -6.81 -32.06
N ALA A 270 -2.87 -7.03 -32.25
CA ALA A 270 -2.00 -6.11 -32.96
C ALA A 270 -2.03 -6.21 -34.50
N LYS A 271 -2.54 -7.29 -35.10
CA LYS A 271 -2.28 -7.60 -36.53
C LYS A 271 -3.52 -7.75 -37.40
N SER A 272 -4.69 -7.34 -36.90
CA SER A 272 -5.91 -7.22 -37.71
C SER A 272 -5.93 -5.91 -38.51
N ASP A 273 -6.60 -5.87 -39.66
CA ASP A 273 -6.76 -4.65 -40.46
C ASP A 273 -7.56 -3.54 -39.75
N LEU A 274 -8.32 -3.88 -38.70
CA LEU A 274 -9.12 -2.95 -37.90
C LEU A 274 -8.47 -2.57 -36.56
N ASN A 275 -7.26 -3.06 -36.29
CA ASN A 275 -6.57 -2.93 -35.00
C ASN A 275 -6.44 -1.47 -34.48
N GLY A 276 -6.19 -0.50 -35.36
CA GLY A 276 -6.09 0.92 -35.01
C GLY A 276 -7.43 1.49 -34.58
N LEU A 277 -8.53 1.07 -35.22
CA LEU A 277 -9.89 1.47 -34.85
C LEU A 277 -10.35 0.76 -33.57
N ILE A 278 -10.00 -0.51 -33.41
CA ILE A 278 -10.27 -1.27 -32.17
C ILE A 278 -9.56 -0.61 -30.99
N LEU A 279 -8.27 -0.27 -31.12
CA LEU A 279 -7.53 0.47 -30.09
C LEU A 279 -8.30 1.73 -29.66
N VAL A 280 -8.75 2.53 -30.62
CA VAL A 280 -9.46 3.78 -30.33
C VAL A 280 -10.80 3.53 -29.66
N HIS A 281 -11.54 2.49 -30.08
CA HIS A 281 -12.76 2.04 -29.42
C HIS A 281 -12.52 1.64 -27.96
N GLU A 282 -11.52 0.77 -27.71
CA GLU A 282 -11.19 0.30 -26.35
C GLU A 282 -10.65 1.43 -25.45
N LEU A 283 -9.97 2.43 -26.01
CA LEU A 283 -9.61 3.65 -25.29
C LEU A 283 -10.83 4.53 -25.03
N GLY A 284 -11.86 4.51 -25.88
CA GLY A 284 -13.16 5.11 -25.57
C GLY A 284 -13.69 4.65 -24.22
N HIS A 285 -13.59 3.35 -23.93
CA HIS A 285 -13.95 2.77 -22.64
C HIS A 285 -12.92 3.05 -21.53
N SER A 286 -11.70 2.53 -21.67
CA SER A 286 -10.70 2.50 -20.59
C SER A 286 -10.10 3.87 -20.27
N PHE A 287 -10.06 4.78 -21.24
CA PHE A 287 -9.57 6.15 -21.06
C PHE A 287 -10.71 7.16 -20.95
N GLY A 288 -11.72 7.08 -21.82
CA GLY A 288 -12.82 8.04 -21.90
C GLY A 288 -14.05 7.75 -21.04
N GLY A 289 -14.14 6.56 -20.44
CA GLY A 289 -15.32 6.15 -19.67
C GLY A 289 -16.61 6.11 -20.50
N LEU A 290 -16.51 5.93 -21.82
CA LEU A 290 -17.64 5.84 -22.72
C LEU A 290 -18.28 4.45 -22.66
N ALA A 291 -19.58 4.39 -22.92
CA ALA A 291 -20.35 3.18 -23.08
C ALA A 291 -20.34 2.69 -24.53
N ASP A 292 -20.70 1.43 -24.72
CA ASP A 292 -21.14 0.94 -26.03
C ASP A 292 -22.47 1.58 -26.43
N GLU A 293 -22.55 1.98 -27.69
CA GLU A 293 -23.75 2.57 -28.29
C GLU A 293 -24.62 1.54 -29.02
N TYR A 294 -24.16 0.29 -29.12
CA TYR A 294 -24.99 -0.84 -29.52
C TYR A 294 -25.67 -1.47 -28.30
N THR A 295 -26.68 -2.31 -28.56
CA THR A 295 -27.46 -2.98 -27.51
C THR A 295 -27.20 -4.48 -27.55
N TYR A 296 -27.16 -5.10 -26.37
CA TYR A 296 -27.03 -6.54 -26.23
C TYR A 296 -28.39 -7.22 -26.17
N SER A 297 -28.58 -8.33 -26.89
CA SER A 297 -29.90 -9.00 -27.01
C SER A 297 -30.39 -9.61 -25.69
N ASP A 298 -29.46 -10.02 -24.82
CA ASP A 298 -29.75 -10.61 -23.51
C ASP A 298 -29.60 -9.63 -22.32
N TYR A 299 -29.48 -8.31 -22.55
CA TYR A 299 -29.16 -7.29 -21.53
C TYR A 299 -29.84 -7.52 -20.16
N PHE A 300 -31.16 -7.80 -20.17
CA PHE A 300 -31.96 -7.97 -18.95
C PHE A 300 -31.65 -9.22 -18.13
N ASN A 301 -30.95 -10.21 -18.69
CA ASN A 301 -30.52 -11.40 -17.96
C ASN A 301 -29.33 -11.13 -17.03
N TYR A 302 -28.69 -9.97 -17.16
CA TYR A 302 -27.40 -9.69 -16.53
C TYR A 302 -27.48 -8.79 -15.29
N ASN A 303 -28.67 -8.27 -14.95
CA ASN A 303 -28.89 -7.40 -13.79
C ASN A 303 -27.84 -6.26 -13.66
N VAL A 304 -27.42 -5.70 -14.80
CA VAL A 304 -26.47 -4.59 -14.82
C VAL A 304 -27.09 -3.40 -14.10
N PRO A 305 -26.41 -2.82 -13.11
CA PRO A 305 -26.92 -1.64 -12.44
C PRO A 305 -27.02 -0.48 -13.44
N GLU A 306 -28.26 -0.09 -13.77
CA GLU A 306 -28.60 0.94 -14.75
C GLU A 306 -27.91 2.29 -14.44
N GLU A 307 -27.68 2.58 -13.16
CA GLU A 307 -26.96 3.76 -12.70
C GLU A 307 -25.50 3.83 -13.16
N ILE A 308 -24.85 2.69 -13.46
CA ILE A 308 -23.47 2.68 -13.96
C ILE A 308 -23.43 3.21 -15.39
N ILE A 309 -24.32 2.69 -16.24
CA ILE A 309 -24.41 3.12 -17.64
C ILE A 309 -24.84 4.58 -17.72
N LEU A 310 -25.74 5.01 -16.84
CA LEU A 310 -26.15 6.42 -16.74
C LEU A 310 -25.08 7.34 -16.14
N LYS A 311 -23.92 6.84 -15.67
CA LYS A 311 -22.76 7.71 -15.40
C LYS A 311 -21.91 7.93 -16.65
N MET A 312 -21.96 7.04 -17.63
CA MET A 312 -21.16 7.15 -18.85
C MET A 312 -21.61 8.34 -19.70
N PRO A 313 -20.69 9.12 -20.32
CA PRO A 313 -21.05 10.38 -20.98
C PRO A 313 -22.03 10.23 -22.16
N ASN A 314 -21.95 9.14 -22.91
CA ASN A 314 -22.66 8.93 -24.18
C ASN A 314 -23.93 8.06 -24.09
N CYS A 315 -24.37 7.67 -22.88
CA CYS A 315 -25.68 7.04 -22.67
C CYS A 315 -26.57 7.90 -21.79
N ASP A 316 -27.86 7.98 -22.11
CA ASP A 316 -28.83 8.75 -21.33
C ASP A 316 -30.24 8.15 -21.34
N VAL A 317 -31.14 8.77 -20.59
CA VAL A 317 -32.56 8.48 -20.57
C VAL A 317 -33.29 9.14 -21.75
N SER A 318 -34.57 8.76 -21.94
CA SER A 318 -35.43 9.35 -22.97
C SER A 318 -35.44 10.88 -22.90
N GLY A 319 -35.27 11.52 -24.06
CA GLY A 319 -35.18 12.98 -24.19
C GLY A 319 -33.77 13.53 -24.03
N CYS A 320 -32.79 12.69 -23.69
CA CYS A 320 -31.36 12.95 -23.75
C CYS A 320 -30.88 14.29 -23.11
N PRO A 321 -31.24 14.57 -21.85
CA PRO A 321 -30.85 15.80 -21.17
C PRO A 321 -29.34 16.05 -21.07
N LYS A 322 -28.49 15.03 -21.00
CA LYS A 322 -27.03 15.15 -20.85
C LYS A 322 -26.37 15.97 -21.95
N TRP A 323 -26.85 15.82 -23.18
CA TRP A 323 -26.27 16.48 -24.36
C TRP A 323 -27.25 17.38 -25.09
N ALA A 324 -28.35 17.78 -24.43
CA ALA A 324 -29.34 18.70 -25.02
C ALA A 324 -28.74 20.03 -25.49
N ASN A 325 -27.58 20.43 -24.95
CA ASN A 325 -26.82 21.62 -25.35
C ASN A 325 -25.77 21.38 -26.45
N ILE A 326 -25.53 20.12 -26.83
CA ILE A 326 -24.56 19.70 -27.85
C ILE A 326 -25.32 19.34 -29.13
N THR A 327 -26.27 18.42 -29.02
CA THR A 327 -27.10 17.95 -30.13
C THR A 327 -28.55 17.73 -29.70
N GLY A 328 -29.49 17.87 -30.64
CA GLY A 328 -30.89 17.52 -30.46
C GLY A 328 -31.21 16.04 -30.73
N ASP A 329 -30.20 15.28 -31.16
CA ASP A 329 -30.34 13.88 -31.51
C ASP A 329 -30.44 12.97 -30.27
N CYS A 330 -31.32 11.97 -30.35
CA CYS A 330 -31.61 11.06 -29.24
C CYS A 330 -32.15 9.73 -29.81
N TYR A 331 -31.27 8.74 -29.99
CA TYR A 331 -31.62 7.45 -30.62
C TYR A 331 -31.71 6.35 -29.58
N GLU A 332 -32.75 5.52 -29.65
CA GLU A 332 -32.95 4.37 -28.75
C GLU A 332 -31.83 3.33 -28.91
N GLY A 333 -31.33 2.82 -27.78
CA GLY A 333 -30.25 1.85 -27.63
C GLY A 333 -28.92 2.50 -27.24
N CYS A 334 -28.40 2.12 -26.06
CA CYS A 334 -27.04 2.47 -25.58
C CYS A 334 -26.63 1.51 -24.45
N THR A 335 -25.92 0.43 -24.79
CA THR A 335 -25.68 -0.77 -23.95
C THR A 335 -26.97 -1.53 -23.60
N SER A 336 -27.93 -0.83 -23.00
CA SER A 336 -29.31 -1.23 -22.75
C SER A 336 -30.26 -0.76 -23.86
N PRO A 337 -31.30 -1.55 -24.20
CA PRO A 337 -32.39 -1.07 -25.05
C PRO A 337 -33.22 0.07 -24.40
N ASN A 338 -33.16 0.24 -23.08
CA ASN A 338 -33.91 1.30 -22.37
C ASN A 338 -33.23 2.68 -22.42
N PHE A 339 -31.98 2.74 -22.86
CA PHE A 339 -31.20 3.98 -22.90
C PHE A 339 -31.06 4.51 -24.32
N TYR A 340 -30.52 5.71 -24.42
CA TYR A 340 -30.43 6.48 -25.65
C TYR A 340 -29.00 6.90 -25.89
N ARG A 341 -28.63 7.02 -27.16
CA ARG A 341 -27.31 7.46 -27.64
C ARG A 341 -27.42 8.77 -28.45
N PRO A 342 -26.33 9.54 -28.56
CA PRO A 342 -26.34 10.88 -29.15
C PRO A 342 -26.29 10.93 -30.68
N SER A 343 -26.08 9.79 -31.35
CA SER A 343 -25.94 9.74 -32.81
C SER A 343 -26.45 8.43 -33.38
N GLN A 344 -26.74 8.40 -34.68
CA GLN A 344 -27.08 7.14 -35.33
C GLN A 344 -25.88 6.20 -35.30
N ASN A 345 -24.69 6.65 -35.67
CA ASN A 345 -23.48 5.84 -35.72
C ASN A 345 -22.28 6.59 -35.15
N SER A 346 -21.41 5.86 -34.47
CA SER A 346 -20.10 6.30 -34.00
C SER A 346 -19.17 5.07 -33.92
N ILE A 347 -17.89 5.28 -33.62
CA ILE A 347 -16.95 4.20 -33.35
C ILE A 347 -17.34 3.37 -32.12
N MET A 348 -18.06 3.96 -31.15
CA MET A 348 -18.63 3.24 -29.99
C MET A 348 -19.85 2.38 -30.36
N ARG A 349 -20.37 2.52 -31.58
CA ARG A 349 -21.44 1.67 -32.13
C ARG A 349 -20.91 0.66 -33.14
N TYR A 350 -20.08 1.14 -34.06
CA TYR A 350 -19.49 0.37 -35.15
C TYR A 350 -18.04 0.79 -35.30
N VAL A 351 -17.10 -0.09 -34.92
CA VAL A 351 -15.66 0.20 -35.00
C VAL A 351 -15.24 0.69 -36.39
N SER A 352 -15.81 0.11 -37.45
CA SER A 352 -15.55 0.46 -38.85
C SER A 352 -16.02 1.87 -39.25
N PHE A 353 -16.84 2.54 -38.42
CA PHE A 353 -17.23 3.93 -38.65
C PHE A 353 -16.05 4.89 -38.49
N GLY A 354 -15.10 4.58 -37.59
CA GLY A 354 -13.81 5.26 -37.50
C GLY A 354 -13.81 6.68 -36.95
N ALA A 355 -14.89 7.13 -36.31
CA ALA A 355 -14.97 8.43 -35.65
C ALA A 355 -15.92 8.40 -34.44
N PHE A 356 -15.61 9.17 -33.40
CA PHE A 356 -16.55 9.39 -32.31
C PHE A 356 -17.68 10.35 -32.75
N ASN A 357 -18.78 10.38 -32.01
CA ASN A 357 -19.76 11.45 -32.16
C ASN A 357 -19.39 12.65 -31.27
N GLU A 358 -20.02 13.79 -31.50
CA GLU A 358 -19.72 15.05 -30.80
C GLU A 358 -19.76 14.95 -29.27
N VAL A 359 -20.67 14.15 -28.71
CA VAL A 359 -20.81 13.96 -27.26
C VAL A 359 -19.67 13.11 -26.71
N SER A 360 -19.33 12.02 -27.39
CA SER A 360 -18.18 11.17 -27.04
C SER A 360 -16.85 11.91 -27.18
N GLU A 361 -16.67 12.71 -28.24
CA GLU A 361 -15.49 13.56 -28.43
C GLU A 361 -15.35 14.58 -27.29
N GLN A 362 -16.44 15.24 -26.90
CA GLN A 362 -16.42 16.19 -25.80
C GLN A 362 -16.10 15.50 -24.45
N GLY A 363 -16.64 14.30 -24.22
CA GLY A 363 -16.29 13.49 -23.05
C GLY A 363 -14.79 13.18 -22.98
N LEU A 364 -14.22 12.69 -24.09
CA LEU A 364 -12.79 12.41 -24.21
C LEU A 364 -11.92 13.66 -24.04
N LEU A 365 -12.30 14.80 -24.63
CA LEU A 365 -11.60 16.07 -24.46
C LEU A 365 -11.56 16.52 -22.99
N ASN A 366 -12.66 16.36 -22.27
CA ASN A 366 -12.71 16.69 -20.85
C ASN A 366 -11.74 15.81 -20.05
N GLU A 367 -11.71 14.50 -20.31
CA GLU A 367 -10.78 13.57 -19.65
C GLU A 367 -9.31 13.91 -19.94
N ILE A 368 -8.96 14.24 -21.20
CA ILE A 368 -7.60 14.68 -21.56
C ILE A 368 -7.20 15.92 -20.75
N HIS A 369 -8.05 16.94 -20.71
CA HIS A 369 -7.76 18.18 -19.99
C HIS A 369 -7.67 17.97 -18.48
N THR A 370 -8.61 17.22 -17.90
CA THR A 370 -8.64 16.92 -16.47
C THR A 370 -7.37 16.19 -16.05
N ARG A 371 -6.98 15.12 -16.77
CA ARG A 371 -5.76 14.37 -16.46
C ARG A 371 -4.51 15.24 -16.55
N THR A 372 -4.36 16.02 -17.61
CA THR A 372 -3.20 16.92 -17.80
C THR A 372 -3.08 17.96 -16.67
N GLN A 373 -4.21 18.53 -16.23
CA GLN A 373 -4.25 19.48 -15.11
C GLN A 373 -3.93 18.83 -13.77
N SER A 374 -4.56 17.69 -13.48
CA SER A 374 -4.34 16.91 -12.26
C SER A 374 -2.89 16.41 -12.17
N GLU A 375 -2.32 15.92 -13.27
CA GLU A 375 -0.92 15.51 -13.38
C GLU A 375 0.02 16.65 -13.00
N SER A 376 -0.22 17.84 -13.54
CA SER A 376 0.56 19.05 -13.25
C SER A 376 0.46 19.48 -11.78
N GLN A 377 -0.69 19.29 -11.14
CA GLN A 377 -0.87 19.60 -9.72
C GLN A 377 -0.18 18.57 -8.82
N MET A 378 -0.40 17.28 -9.08
CA MET A 378 0.20 16.19 -8.30
C MET A 378 1.72 16.22 -8.36
N HIS A 379 2.31 16.58 -9.52
CA HIS A 379 3.76 16.75 -9.64
C HIS A 379 4.31 17.83 -8.68
N LYS A 380 3.57 18.93 -8.51
CA LYS A 380 3.98 20.02 -7.60
C LYS A 380 3.87 19.61 -6.13
N GLU A 381 2.87 18.79 -5.80
CA GLU A 381 2.56 18.40 -4.43
C GLU A 381 3.38 17.20 -3.93
N ASN A 382 3.77 16.28 -4.83
CA ASN A 382 4.54 15.08 -4.50
C ASN A 382 5.76 14.90 -5.42
N PRO A 383 6.86 15.65 -5.16
CA PRO A 383 8.06 15.60 -5.99
C PRO A 383 8.91 14.34 -5.76
N GLN A 384 8.51 13.46 -4.83
CA GLN A 384 9.26 12.24 -4.46
C GLN A 384 8.73 10.98 -5.15
N TRP A 385 7.65 11.08 -5.94
CA TRP A 385 7.18 10.00 -6.82
C TRP A 385 6.79 8.72 -6.08
N LYS A 386 6.20 8.83 -4.88
CA LYS A 386 5.73 7.69 -4.09
C LYS A 386 4.21 7.58 -4.15
N SER A 387 3.69 6.36 -4.32
CA SER A 387 2.24 6.10 -4.33
C SER A 387 1.90 4.85 -3.54
N TYR A 388 0.74 4.85 -2.89
CA TYR A 388 0.15 3.63 -2.35
C TYR A 388 -0.32 2.74 -3.49
N TYR A 389 -0.15 1.43 -3.35
CA TYR A 389 -0.65 0.43 -4.27
C TYR A 389 -1.35 -0.67 -3.47
N VAL A 390 -2.59 -0.99 -3.85
CA VAL A 390 -3.40 -2.03 -3.21
C VAL A 390 -4.32 -2.67 -4.24
N ASN A 391 -4.51 -3.99 -4.16
CA ASN A 391 -5.53 -4.69 -4.94
C ASN A 391 -6.85 -4.70 -4.16
N LEU A 392 -7.93 -4.37 -4.85
CA LEU A 392 -9.31 -4.46 -4.40
C LEU A 392 -9.92 -5.70 -5.05
N ASP A 393 -10.15 -6.74 -4.25
CA ASP A 393 -10.83 -7.95 -4.67
C ASP A 393 -12.33 -7.81 -4.45
N TYR A 394 -13.08 -7.78 -5.55
CA TYR A 394 -14.53 -7.79 -5.56
C TYR A 394 -15.03 -9.20 -5.88
N SER A 395 -15.89 -9.74 -5.02
CA SER A 395 -16.55 -11.03 -5.26
C SER A 395 -17.99 -10.98 -4.72
N ASN A 396 -18.99 -11.02 -5.61
CA ASN A 396 -20.41 -11.09 -5.27
C ASN A 396 -20.88 -10.03 -4.23
N GLY A 397 -20.38 -8.80 -4.33
CA GLY A 397 -20.75 -7.70 -3.43
C GLY A 397 -19.84 -7.55 -2.21
N GLU A 398 -18.98 -8.53 -1.92
CA GLU A 398 -17.92 -8.39 -0.94
C GLU A 398 -16.70 -7.71 -1.57
N VAL A 399 -16.07 -6.80 -0.82
CA VAL A 399 -14.84 -6.13 -1.19
C VAL A 399 -13.77 -6.47 -0.16
N LYS A 400 -12.61 -6.90 -0.61
CA LYS A 400 -11.41 -7.11 0.23
C LYS A 400 -10.25 -6.32 -0.34
N LEU A 401 -9.34 -5.91 0.55
CA LEU A 401 -8.11 -5.25 0.17
C LEU A 401 -6.94 -6.18 0.44
N SER A 402 -6.02 -6.28 -0.53
CA SER A 402 -4.71 -6.87 -0.28
C SER A 402 -3.91 -5.99 0.70
N PRO A 403 -2.79 -6.49 1.23
CA PRO A 403 -1.80 -5.63 1.89
C PRO A 403 -1.49 -4.41 1.02
N VAL A 404 -1.55 -3.22 1.63
CA VAL A 404 -1.13 -1.98 0.98
C VAL A 404 0.40 -2.00 0.91
N THR A 405 0.93 -1.48 -0.18
CA THR A 405 2.37 -1.28 -0.38
C THR A 405 2.61 0.12 -0.91
N THR A 406 3.87 0.53 -1.07
CA THR A 406 4.16 1.73 -1.87
C THR A 406 5.08 1.41 -3.02
N ARG A 407 4.92 2.15 -4.12
CA ARG A 407 5.78 2.08 -5.30
C ARG A 407 6.44 3.44 -5.54
N PRO A 408 7.69 3.48 -6.03
CA PRO A 408 8.39 4.70 -6.44
C PRO A 408 7.90 5.18 -7.82
N VAL A 409 6.59 5.06 -8.09
CA VAL A 409 5.95 5.58 -9.29
C VAL A 409 4.84 6.55 -8.89
N LYS A 410 4.57 7.52 -9.77
CA LYS A 410 3.45 8.44 -9.61
C LYS A 410 2.14 7.73 -9.94
N SER A 411 1.17 7.81 -9.03
CA SER A 411 -0.20 7.32 -9.20
C SER A 411 -0.84 8.09 -10.35
N GLY A 412 -1.42 7.38 -11.31
CA GLY A 412 -2.21 8.01 -12.37
C GLY A 412 -3.43 8.72 -11.80
N VAL A 413 -3.97 9.65 -12.57
CA VAL A 413 -5.22 10.35 -12.24
C VAL A 413 -6.39 9.42 -12.51
N MET A 414 -6.98 8.86 -11.46
CA MET A 414 -8.17 8.03 -11.59
C MET A 414 -9.41 8.88 -11.93
N THR A 415 -10.27 8.29 -12.78
CA THR A 415 -11.38 8.90 -13.52
C THR A 415 -12.42 9.61 -12.64
N THR A 416 -13.18 10.54 -13.24
CA THR A 416 -14.31 11.21 -12.57
C THR A 416 -15.54 10.31 -12.37
N ASN A 417 -15.61 9.18 -13.07
CA ASN A 417 -16.74 8.25 -13.06
C ASN A 417 -16.32 6.88 -12.53
N GLY A 418 -16.81 6.49 -11.36
CA GLY A 418 -16.56 5.15 -10.79
C GLY A 418 -17.72 4.62 -9.96
N PHE A 419 -17.61 3.35 -9.57
CA PHE A 419 -18.60 2.63 -8.76
C PHE A 419 -18.26 2.70 -7.28
N PHE A 420 -16.99 2.49 -6.92
CA PHE A 420 -16.50 2.66 -5.55
C PHE A 420 -15.81 4.01 -5.39
N THR A 421 -15.74 4.50 -4.16
CA THR A 421 -14.91 5.64 -3.78
C THR A 421 -13.83 5.18 -2.80
N ALA A 422 -12.57 5.31 -3.19
CA ALA A 422 -11.43 5.18 -2.28
C ALA A 422 -11.10 6.54 -1.66
N THR A 423 -10.99 6.60 -0.34
CA THR A 423 -10.70 7.82 0.41
C THR A 423 -9.54 7.61 1.36
N LEU A 424 -8.52 8.44 1.23
CA LEU A 424 -7.44 8.59 2.21
C LEU A 424 -7.89 9.51 3.32
N LYS A 425 -7.72 9.10 4.58
CA LYS A 425 -8.13 9.88 5.76
C LYS A 425 -6.97 10.10 6.73
N ASP A 426 -7.01 11.23 7.43
CA ASP A 426 -6.07 11.56 8.50
C ASP A 426 -6.44 10.85 9.83
N GLU A 427 -5.64 11.09 10.88
CA GLU A 427 -5.85 10.58 12.23
C GLU A 427 -7.21 10.96 12.85
N ASN A 428 -7.81 12.05 12.38
CA ASN A 428 -9.10 12.58 12.84
C ASN A 428 -10.26 12.13 11.94
N ASN A 429 -10.01 11.19 11.02
CA ASN A 429 -10.97 10.68 10.05
C ASN A 429 -11.46 11.73 9.03
N ASN A 430 -10.70 12.82 8.83
CA ASN A 430 -11.00 13.81 7.79
C ASN A 430 -10.48 13.30 6.43
N PRO A 431 -11.25 13.47 5.34
CA PRO A 431 -10.79 13.10 4.01
C PRO A 431 -9.65 14.01 3.54
N ILE A 432 -8.52 13.40 3.18
CA ILE A 432 -7.36 14.07 2.58
C ILE A 432 -7.49 14.07 1.06
N TYR A 433 -7.85 12.90 0.50
CA TYR A 433 -7.95 12.67 -0.94
C TYR A 433 -9.00 11.60 -1.21
N SER A 434 -9.77 11.77 -2.28
CA SER A 434 -10.74 10.77 -2.72
C SER A 434 -10.60 10.54 -4.21
N SER A 435 -10.75 9.28 -4.62
CA SER A 435 -10.74 8.86 -6.00
C SER A 435 -11.89 7.90 -6.28
N GLN A 436 -12.43 7.94 -7.49
CA GLN A 436 -13.43 7.00 -7.95
C GLN A 436 -12.74 5.78 -8.58
N ILE A 437 -13.18 4.57 -8.20
CA ILE A 437 -12.70 3.31 -8.76
C ILE A 437 -13.79 2.77 -9.69
N PRO A 438 -13.51 2.60 -10.99
CA PRO A 438 -14.46 1.97 -11.91
C PRO A 438 -14.64 0.49 -11.55
N LEU A 439 -15.84 -0.04 -11.77
CA LEU A 439 -16.09 -1.48 -11.67
C LEU A 439 -16.48 -2.00 -13.05
N PRO A 440 -15.54 -2.61 -13.79
CA PRO A 440 -15.82 -3.17 -15.12
C PRO A 440 -16.55 -4.51 -14.95
N LEU A 441 -17.80 -4.46 -14.47
CA LEU A 441 -18.66 -5.63 -14.27
C LEU A 441 -18.92 -6.40 -15.56
N ILE A 442 -18.73 -5.73 -16.70
CA ILE A 442 -19.02 -6.28 -18.00
C ILE A 442 -17.85 -5.98 -18.92
N GLU A 443 -17.29 -7.05 -19.48
CA GLU A 443 -16.36 -6.96 -20.57
C GLU A 443 -17.14 -7.08 -21.88
N PHE A 444 -16.99 -6.05 -22.70
CA PHE A 444 -17.72 -5.88 -23.95
C PHE A 444 -16.76 -6.14 -25.11
N PRO A 445 -16.92 -7.25 -25.84
CA PRO A 445 -16.03 -7.58 -26.95
C PRO A 445 -16.39 -6.75 -28.18
N ALA A 446 -15.41 -6.06 -28.76
CA ALA A 446 -15.59 -5.40 -30.04
C ALA A 446 -15.73 -6.44 -31.20
N LEU A 447 -16.55 -6.11 -32.20
CA LEU A 447 -16.90 -6.81 -33.46
C LEU A 447 -18.17 -7.69 -33.50
N GLU A 448 -18.79 -7.70 -34.70
CA GLU A 448 -20.12 -8.24 -35.10
C GLU A 448 -20.34 -9.76 -34.91
N ILE A 449 -19.96 -10.38 -33.78
CA ILE A 449 -20.15 -11.83 -33.62
C ILE A 449 -20.44 -12.33 -32.19
N SER A 450 -20.56 -11.47 -31.18
CA SER A 450 -21.05 -11.91 -29.86
C SER A 450 -22.22 -11.08 -29.37
N GLU A 451 -23.38 -11.70 -29.28
CA GLU A 451 -24.58 -11.15 -28.64
C GLU A 451 -24.56 -11.31 -27.10
N LYS A 452 -23.50 -11.91 -26.55
CA LYS A 452 -23.40 -12.27 -25.13
C LYS A 452 -22.34 -11.42 -24.43
N PRO A 453 -22.72 -10.46 -23.58
CA PRO A 453 -21.78 -9.83 -22.65
C PRO A 453 -21.30 -10.85 -21.62
N ILE A 454 -20.10 -10.60 -21.10
CA ILE A 454 -19.48 -11.46 -20.10
C ILE A 454 -19.50 -10.76 -18.75
N ILE A 455 -20.10 -11.42 -17.76
CA ILE A 455 -20.07 -10.95 -16.36
C ILE A 455 -18.74 -11.35 -15.75
N ASN A 456 -18.12 -10.40 -15.05
CA ASN A 456 -17.09 -10.69 -14.07
C ASN A 456 -17.70 -10.64 -12.67
N ASP A 457 -17.97 -11.82 -12.10
CA ASP A 457 -18.45 -11.99 -10.72
C ASP A 457 -17.31 -11.95 -9.69
N GLN A 458 -16.07 -12.10 -10.18
CA GLN A 458 -14.83 -11.93 -9.45
C GLN A 458 -13.90 -10.99 -10.22
N ILE A 459 -13.48 -9.90 -9.59
CA ILE A 459 -12.59 -8.91 -10.19
C ILE A 459 -11.55 -8.52 -9.16
N THR A 460 -10.29 -8.56 -9.54
CA THR A 460 -9.20 -7.95 -8.77
C THR A 460 -8.82 -6.64 -9.46
N LEU A 461 -9.14 -5.52 -8.81
CA LEU A 461 -8.87 -4.17 -9.30
C LEU A 461 -7.68 -3.56 -8.57
N PRO A 462 -6.59 -3.22 -9.26
CA PRO A 462 -5.53 -2.44 -8.65
C PRO A 462 -5.99 -1.01 -8.39
N VAL A 463 -5.56 -0.45 -7.27
CA VAL A 463 -5.84 0.93 -6.87
C VAL A 463 -4.50 1.57 -6.52
N THR A 464 -4.12 2.59 -7.29
CA THR A 464 -2.90 3.37 -7.04
C THR A 464 -3.29 4.77 -6.58
N LEU A 465 -2.90 5.17 -5.38
CA LEU A 465 -3.27 6.44 -4.75
C LEU A 465 -2.04 7.27 -4.43
N PRO A 466 -2.13 8.62 -4.44
CA PRO A 466 -1.01 9.46 -4.10
C PRO A 466 -0.57 9.20 -2.65
N PHE A 467 0.73 9.07 -2.43
CA PHE A 467 1.28 8.98 -1.08
C PHE A 467 1.05 10.30 -0.35
N ASN A 468 0.58 10.23 0.90
CA ASN A 468 0.47 11.39 1.77
C ASN A 468 0.95 11.01 3.18
N PRO A 469 1.96 11.70 3.74
CA PRO A 469 2.52 11.36 5.04
C PRO A 469 1.56 11.59 6.22
N SER A 470 0.41 12.23 6.01
CA SER A 470 -0.63 12.39 7.04
C SER A 470 -1.76 11.35 6.92
N ALA A 471 -1.77 10.52 5.88
CA ALA A 471 -2.79 9.50 5.70
C ALA A 471 -2.60 8.33 6.68
N LYS A 472 -3.63 8.04 7.46
CA LYS A 472 -3.67 6.95 8.46
C LYS A 472 -4.58 5.81 8.05
N THR A 473 -5.54 6.04 7.16
CA THR A 473 -6.51 5.03 6.76
C THR A 473 -6.88 5.18 5.29
N LEU A 474 -7.00 4.06 4.60
CA LEU A 474 -7.67 3.94 3.32
C LEU A 474 -9.07 3.34 3.55
N GLU A 475 -10.10 4.01 3.05
CA GLU A 475 -11.48 3.54 3.10
C GLU A 475 -12.02 3.36 1.68
N VAL A 476 -12.60 2.19 1.39
CA VAL A 476 -13.35 1.93 0.16
C VAL A 476 -14.84 1.87 0.49
N SER A 477 -15.62 2.67 -0.22
CA SER A 477 -17.06 2.83 0.03
C SER A 477 -17.90 2.80 -1.24
N HIS A 478 -19.18 2.49 -1.09
CA HIS A 478 -20.20 2.59 -2.13
C HIS A 478 -21.49 3.16 -1.52
N ASN A 479 -22.10 4.17 -2.15
CA ASN A 479 -23.33 4.82 -1.66
C ASN A 479 -23.26 5.23 -0.16
N ASN A 480 -22.11 5.76 0.27
CA ASN A 480 -21.79 6.13 1.65
C ASN A 480 -21.73 4.95 2.67
N GLN A 481 -21.76 3.71 2.20
CA GLN A 481 -21.49 2.53 3.02
C GLN A 481 -20.02 2.13 2.85
N VAL A 482 -19.32 1.99 3.98
CA VAL A 482 -17.94 1.46 3.99
C VAL A 482 -17.97 -0.03 3.73
N LEU A 483 -17.17 -0.48 2.76
CA LEU A 483 -17.07 -1.88 2.35
C LEU A 483 -15.77 -2.53 2.82
N ALA A 484 -14.66 -1.79 2.77
CA ALA A 484 -13.36 -2.27 3.23
C ALA A 484 -12.49 -1.10 3.73
N THR A 485 -11.57 -1.41 4.63
CA THR A 485 -10.61 -0.45 5.19
C THR A 485 -9.23 -1.08 5.27
N ALA A 486 -8.18 -0.27 5.15
CA ALA A 486 -6.80 -0.68 5.42
C ALA A 486 -6.08 0.40 6.24
N SER A 487 -5.26 -0.01 7.21
CA SER A 487 -4.40 0.91 7.95
C SER A 487 -3.28 1.42 7.06
N LEU A 488 -2.98 2.71 7.16
CA LEU A 488 -1.83 3.36 6.53
C LEU A 488 -0.85 3.94 7.59
N ALA A 489 -1.11 3.68 8.88
CA ALA A 489 -0.34 4.23 10.00
C ALA A 489 1.15 3.90 9.86
N ALA A 490 1.48 2.63 9.61
CA ALA A 490 2.86 2.16 9.46
C ALA A 490 3.65 2.81 8.29
N PHE A 491 2.97 3.46 7.33
CA PHE A 491 3.63 4.21 6.26
C PHE A 491 3.90 5.68 6.58
N SER A 492 3.19 6.22 7.57
CA SER A 492 3.15 7.64 7.90
C SER A 492 3.80 7.96 9.23
N ASP A 493 3.77 7.02 10.16
CA ASP A 493 4.37 7.12 11.49
C ASP A 493 5.90 7.13 11.39
N ARG A 494 6.55 7.92 12.27
CA ARG A 494 7.99 8.17 12.17
C ARG A 494 8.65 8.22 13.54
N CYS A 495 9.46 7.21 13.78
CA CYS A 495 10.23 7.13 14.99
C CYS A 495 11.19 8.31 15.16
N GLY A 496 11.04 9.04 16.27
CA GLY A 496 11.80 10.21 16.67
C GLY A 496 11.08 11.54 16.53
N ASP A 497 9.77 11.54 16.33
CA ASP A 497 8.95 12.75 16.40
C ASP A 497 8.47 13.06 17.83
N GLY A 498 8.71 12.14 18.77
CA GLY A 498 8.43 12.26 20.19
C GLY A 498 7.02 11.86 20.58
N ILE A 499 6.27 11.21 19.68
CA ILE A 499 4.92 10.70 19.92
C ILE A 499 4.92 9.20 19.59
N CYS A 500 4.67 8.34 20.58
CA CYS A 500 4.46 6.91 20.31
C CYS A 500 3.13 6.73 19.56
N GLN A 501 3.22 6.56 18.24
CA GLN A 501 2.08 6.46 17.33
C GLN A 501 1.49 5.04 17.28
N PRO A 502 0.26 4.83 16.77
CA PRO A 502 -0.40 3.52 16.83
C PRO A 502 0.35 2.36 16.15
N SER A 503 1.19 2.63 15.13
CA SER A 503 2.03 1.59 14.50
C SER A 503 3.44 1.51 15.09
N GLU A 504 3.74 2.32 16.10
CA GLU A 504 5.02 2.29 16.79
C GLU A 504 4.89 1.50 18.10
N ASN A 505 5.94 0.78 18.44
CA ASN A 505 6.08 0.14 19.73
C ASN A 505 7.51 0.23 20.23
N HIS A 506 7.80 -0.27 21.43
CA HIS A 506 9.15 -0.19 21.99
C HIS A 506 10.20 -0.91 21.12
N VAL A 507 9.80 -1.99 20.43
CA VAL A 507 10.66 -2.79 19.54
C VAL A 507 10.96 -2.03 18.25
N SER A 508 9.95 -1.45 17.60
CA SER A 508 10.11 -0.71 16.34
C SER A 508 10.60 0.73 16.55
N CYS A 509 10.29 1.34 17.69
CA CYS A 509 10.64 2.71 18.04
C CYS A 509 10.89 2.93 19.55
N THR A 510 12.04 2.49 20.05
CA THR A 510 12.48 2.76 21.43
C THR A 510 12.63 4.25 21.76
N ARG A 511 12.75 5.12 20.76
CA ARG A 511 12.97 6.57 20.97
C ARG A 511 11.72 7.27 21.48
N ASP A 512 10.56 6.88 20.97
CA ASP A 512 9.28 7.55 21.26
C ASP A 512 8.37 6.67 22.11
N CYS A 513 8.50 5.34 21.99
CA CYS A 513 7.73 4.35 22.72
C CYS A 513 8.52 3.74 23.89
N SER A 514 7.95 3.85 25.08
CA SER A 514 8.43 3.13 26.27
C SER A 514 7.70 1.81 26.43
N LEU A 515 8.34 0.79 27.01
CA LEU A 515 7.72 -0.49 27.37
C LEU A 515 6.41 -0.37 28.18
N GLU A 516 6.21 0.72 28.92
CA GLU A 516 4.97 0.91 29.69
C GLU A 516 3.83 1.56 28.89
N ASN A 517 4.11 2.10 27.69
CA ASN A 517 3.17 2.93 26.92
C ASN A 517 3.27 2.68 25.40
N ASP A 518 3.22 1.43 24.98
CA ASP A 518 3.23 1.05 23.57
C ASP A 518 2.15 0.03 23.19
N SER A 519 1.31 -0.41 24.13
CA SER A 519 0.16 -1.30 23.88
C SER A 519 0.50 -2.61 23.15
N PHE A 520 1.79 -2.96 23.10
CA PHE A 520 2.36 -4.12 22.44
C PHE A 520 2.98 -5.02 23.51
N CYS A 521 2.76 -6.33 23.43
CA CYS A 521 3.35 -7.29 24.36
C CYS A 521 4.64 -7.85 23.76
N GLU A 522 5.78 -7.37 24.25
CA GLU A 522 7.08 -7.94 23.90
C GLU A 522 7.38 -9.20 24.75
N SER A 523 7.28 -10.37 24.14
CA SER A 523 7.43 -11.66 24.83
C SER A 523 8.88 -11.96 25.30
N SER A 524 9.88 -11.33 24.67
CA SER A 524 11.31 -11.48 24.97
C SER A 524 11.77 -10.80 26.25
N GLN A 525 11.00 -9.83 26.76
CA GLN A 525 11.36 -9.10 27.97
C GLN A 525 10.17 -8.83 28.89
N CYS A 526 10.46 -8.19 30.02
CA CYS A 526 9.47 -7.99 31.06
C CYS A 526 8.54 -6.82 30.73
N ASP A 527 7.51 -7.10 29.94
CA ASP A 527 6.59 -6.11 29.38
C ASP A 527 5.25 -6.03 30.16
N PRO A 528 4.86 -4.86 30.68
CA PRO A 528 3.58 -4.60 31.35
C PRO A 528 2.32 -4.86 30.52
N ASN A 529 2.40 -4.79 29.20
CA ASN A 529 1.26 -5.01 28.31
C ASN A 529 0.97 -6.51 28.10
N CYS A 530 1.88 -7.40 28.51
CA CYS A 530 1.70 -8.83 28.33
C CYS A 530 0.65 -9.44 29.29
N PRO A 531 -0.19 -10.39 28.81
CA PRO A 531 -1.23 -11.04 29.63
C PRO A 531 -0.73 -11.71 30.92
N ASN A 532 0.57 -12.08 30.98
CA ASN A 532 1.20 -12.78 32.11
C ASN A 532 2.13 -11.89 32.97
N TYR A 533 1.97 -10.56 32.91
CA TYR A 533 2.82 -9.60 33.64
C TYR A 533 3.02 -9.90 35.14
N GLU A 534 2.05 -10.54 35.82
CA GLU A 534 2.20 -10.90 37.25
C GLU A 534 3.46 -11.73 37.55
N THR A 535 3.90 -12.57 36.61
CA THR A 535 5.11 -13.42 36.77
C THR A 535 6.42 -12.63 36.78
N CYS A 536 6.39 -11.44 36.20
CA CYS A 536 7.52 -10.53 36.01
C CYS A 536 7.90 -9.76 37.28
N SER A 537 6.93 -9.56 38.18
CA SER A 537 7.12 -8.88 39.47
C SER A 537 8.05 -9.60 40.46
N SER A 538 8.48 -10.83 40.14
CA SER A 538 9.31 -11.66 41.02
C SER A 538 10.82 -11.32 41.00
N GLN A 539 11.29 -10.42 40.13
CA GLN A 539 12.73 -10.07 40.06
C GLN A 539 13.11 -8.71 40.68
N THR A 540 12.19 -7.78 40.93
CA THR A 540 12.52 -6.56 41.70
C THR A 540 12.31 -6.76 43.19
N SER A 541 13.25 -7.47 43.82
CA SER A 541 13.48 -7.34 45.25
C SER A 541 13.90 -5.91 45.56
N LYS A 542 12.94 -5.04 45.91
CA LYS A 542 13.23 -3.81 46.67
C LYS A 542 13.85 -4.25 48.00
N LYS A 543 15.18 -4.38 48.06
CA LYS A 543 15.91 -4.58 49.31
C LYS A 543 15.59 -3.40 50.23
N ASN A 544 14.74 -3.64 51.23
CA ASN A 544 14.40 -2.67 52.26
C ASN A 544 15.62 -2.41 53.15
N TYR A 545 16.45 -1.43 52.77
CA TYR A 545 17.64 -1.00 53.54
C TYR A 545 17.31 -0.23 54.83
N LEU A 546 16.02 -0.10 55.20
CA LEU A 546 15.57 0.54 56.45
C LEU A 546 15.96 -0.25 57.70
N TRP A 547 16.00 -1.58 57.64
CA TRP A 547 16.26 -2.44 58.80
C TRP A 547 17.72 -2.39 59.31
N PRO A 548 18.74 -2.45 58.43
CA PRO A 548 20.14 -2.30 58.86
C PRO A 548 20.45 -0.91 59.44
N ILE A 549 19.81 0.15 58.92
CA ILE A 549 20.03 1.54 59.37
C ILE A 549 19.46 1.75 60.79
N LEU A 550 18.30 1.17 61.11
CA LEU A 550 17.72 1.17 62.45
C LEU A 550 18.58 0.41 63.47
N LEU A 551 19.20 -0.70 63.07
CA LEU A 551 20.06 -1.50 63.95
C LEU A 551 21.38 -0.80 64.31
N ILE A 552 21.89 0.12 63.49
CA ILE A 552 23.15 0.84 63.75
C ILE A 552 22.90 2.18 64.47
N THR A 553 21.80 2.87 64.17
CA THR A 553 21.51 4.20 64.73
C THR A 553 21.02 4.17 66.18
N ILE A 554 20.22 3.16 66.55
CA ILE A 554 19.67 3.02 67.91
C ILE A 554 20.79 2.80 68.97
N PRO A 555 21.77 1.90 68.76
CA PRO A 555 22.87 1.72 69.72
C PRO A 555 23.73 2.96 69.88
N ILE A 556 24.01 3.69 68.80
CA ILE A 556 24.83 4.91 68.84
C ILE A 556 24.14 6.01 69.65
N ILE A 557 22.84 6.19 69.47
CA ILE A 557 22.04 7.15 70.25
C ILE A 557 22.03 6.77 71.74
N LEU A 558 21.91 5.48 72.08
CA LEU A 558 21.96 5.00 73.46
C LEU A 558 23.33 5.21 74.12
N ILE A 559 24.42 5.00 73.37
CA ILE A 559 25.79 5.26 73.83
C ILE A 559 25.99 6.76 74.12
N VAL A 560 25.51 7.64 73.24
CA VAL A 560 25.58 9.10 73.44
C VAL A 560 24.78 9.52 74.67
N ILE A 561 23.58 8.97 74.87
CA ILE A 561 22.75 9.24 76.06
C ILE A 561 23.43 8.74 77.35
N MET A 562 24.09 7.58 77.33
CA MET A 562 24.86 7.08 78.47
C MET A 562 26.05 7.99 78.81
N ILE A 563 26.79 8.48 77.80
CA ILE A 563 27.93 9.38 78.00
C ILE A 563 27.47 10.73 78.57
N ILE A 564 26.33 11.26 78.12
CA ILE A 564 25.74 12.49 78.64
C ILE A 564 25.27 12.32 80.10
N ARG A 565 24.70 11.16 80.45
CA ARG A 565 24.28 10.85 81.83
C ARG A 565 25.46 10.61 82.78
N ALA A 566 26.56 10.02 82.31
CA ALA A 566 27.75 9.75 83.12
C ALA A 566 28.51 11.04 83.53
N LYS A 567 28.37 12.15 82.79
CA LYS A 567 28.96 13.46 83.12
C LYS A 567 28.07 14.38 83.98
N ARG A 568 26.84 13.95 84.32
CA ARG A 568 25.92 14.71 85.21
C ARG A 568 25.94 14.25 86.67
N LYS A 569 26.84 13.33 87.05
CA LYS A 569 27.12 12.96 88.45
C LYS A 569 28.43 13.55 88.91
#